data_AF-A0A073CL86-F1
#
_entry.id   AF-A0A073CL86-F1
#
_cell.length_a   1.000
_cell.length_b   1.000
_cell.length_c   1.000
_cell.angle_alpha   90.00
_cell.angle_beta   90.00
_cell.angle_gamma   90.00
#
_symmetry.space_group_name_H-M   'P 1'
#
loop_
_entity.id
_entity.type
_entity.pdbx_description
1 polymer ?
#
loop_
_entity_poly.entity_id
_entity_poly.type
_entity_poly.pdbx_seq_one_letter_code
_entity_poly.pdbx_strand_id
1 'polypeptide(L)'
;MFPKSTLTPYTLKVKIMNTTTIKPIRNEQDYQATLARIEQLMEAMPNTPEFDELDILTTLVEAYEEKHYPIALPNPIDAIKFRMEQL
;
A
#
# COMPACT_ATOMS: atom_id res chain seq x y z
N MET A 1 -41.68 -38.88 -1.85
CA MET A 1 -41.90 -37.63 -2.60
C MET A 1 -42.19 -36.51 -1.60
N PHE A 2 -41.16 -35.80 -1.17
CA PHE A 2 -41.13 -34.44 -0.57
C PHE A 2 -39.65 -33.98 -0.68
N PRO A 3 -39.35 -32.70 -0.96
CA PRO A 3 -38.13 -32.29 -1.65
C PRO A 3 -36.86 -32.33 -0.78
N LYS A 4 -35.74 -32.75 -1.39
CA LYS A 4 -34.40 -32.68 -0.80
C LYS A 4 -33.93 -31.22 -0.77
N SER A 5 -33.92 -30.57 0.39
CA SER A 5 -33.24 -29.28 0.56
C SER A 5 -32.86 -29.01 2.01
N THR A 6 -31.65 -29.41 2.39
CA THR A 6 -30.86 -28.67 3.40
C THR A 6 -29.40 -28.69 2.97
N LEU A 7 -29.07 -27.78 2.05
CA LEU A 7 -27.70 -27.29 1.90
C LEU A 7 -27.35 -26.58 3.21
N THR A 8 -26.39 -27.12 3.96
CA THR A 8 -25.84 -26.44 5.13
C THR A 8 -25.01 -25.23 4.67
N PRO A 9 -25.11 -24.05 5.31
CA PRO A 9 -24.60 -22.78 4.77
C PRO A 9 -23.07 -22.59 4.81
N TYR A 10 -22.28 -23.57 5.26
CA TYR A 10 -20.83 -23.39 5.39
C TYR A 10 -20.01 -23.64 4.12
N THR A 11 -20.63 -24.04 3.01
CA THR A 11 -19.90 -24.49 1.82
C THR A 11 -19.43 -23.36 0.88
N LEU A 12 -19.69 -22.07 1.13
CA LEU A 12 -19.45 -21.05 0.08
C LEU A 12 -19.11 -19.61 0.52
N LYS A 13 -18.31 -19.41 1.58
CA LYS A 13 -17.80 -18.07 1.92
C LYS A 13 -16.34 -17.98 2.36
N VAL A 14 -15.51 -18.96 2.03
CA VAL A 14 -14.11 -18.61 1.70
C VAL A 14 -14.12 -18.21 0.24
N LYS A 15 -14.71 -17.05 -0.04
CA LYS A 15 -14.55 -16.35 -1.31
C LYS A 15 -13.06 -15.99 -1.34
N ILE A 16 -12.25 -16.88 -1.92
CA ILE A 16 -10.94 -16.62 -2.50
C ILE A 16 -10.32 -15.34 -1.91
N MET A 17 -9.76 -15.45 -0.70
CA MET A 17 -8.78 -14.48 -0.27
C MET A 17 -7.59 -14.73 -1.20
N ASN A 18 -7.46 -13.92 -2.24
CA ASN A 18 -6.29 -13.97 -3.11
C ASN A 18 -5.09 -13.72 -2.20
N THR A 19 -4.30 -14.75 -1.91
CA THR A 19 -3.13 -14.63 -1.05
C THR A 19 -2.01 -14.00 -1.86
N THR A 20 -2.10 -12.70 -2.13
CA THR A 20 -0.95 -11.93 -2.61
C THR A 20 0.10 -12.02 -1.51
N THR A 21 1.22 -12.68 -1.82
CA THR A 21 2.31 -12.87 -0.86
C THR A 21 3.08 -11.56 -0.75
N ILE A 22 2.63 -10.68 0.14
CA ILE A 22 3.27 -9.40 0.45
C ILE A 22 4.53 -9.68 1.27
N LYS A 23 5.63 -8.99 0.93
CA LYS A 23 6.93 -9.13 1.59
C LYS A 23 7.41 -7.78 2.14
N PRO A 24 8.16 -7.77 3.26
CA PRO A 24 8.78 -6.55 3.75
C PRO A 24 9.78 -5.96 2.75
N ILE A 25 9.87 -4.64 2.68
CA ILE A 25 10.91 -3.93 1.94
C ILE A 25 12.18 -3.88 2.79
N ARG A 26 13.25 -4.58 2.36
CA ARG A 26 14.51 -4.68 3.14
C ARG A 26 15.67 -3.92 2.51
N ASN A 27 15.56 -3.61 1.23
CA ASN A 27 16.62 -2.99 0.44
C ASN A 27 16.01 -2.22 -0.73
N GLU A 28 16.88 -1.53 -1.46
CA GLU A 28 16.50 -0.70 -2.60
C GLU A 28 15.82 -1.48 -3.73
N GLN A 29 16.21 -2.72 -3.97
CA GLN A 29 15.59 -3.53 -5.02
C GLN A 29 14.14 -3.90 -4.66
N ASP A 30 13.88 -4.26 -3.40
CA ASP A 30 12.52 -4.50 -2.91
C ASP A 30 11.68 -3.22 -3.02
N TYR A 31 12.30 -2.07 -2.73
CA TYR A 31 11.65 -0.76 -2.79
C TYR A 31 11.23 -0.41 -4.21
N GLN A 32 12.13 -0.48 -5.17
CA GLN A 32 11.86 -0.21 -6.59
C GLN A 32 10.82 -1.18 -7.17
N ALA A 33 10.90 -2.47 -6.81
CA ALA A 33 9.90 -3.46 -7.24
C ALA A 33 8.51 -3.15 -6.65
N THR A 34 8.47 -2.68 -5.41
CA THR A 34 7.21 -2.29 -4.76
C THR A 34 6.60 -1.04 -5.41
N LEU A 35 7.42 -0.03 -5.72
CA LEU A 35 6.97 1.16 -6.45
C LEU A 35 6.40 0.81 -7.83
N ALA A 36 7.07 -0.05 -8.59
CA ALA A 36 6.57 -0.51 -9.88
C ALA A 36 5.23 -1.26 -9.75
N ARG A 37 5.02 -2.00 -8.66
CA ARG A 37 3.75 -2.67 -8.39
C ARG A 37 2.65 -1.67 -8.02
N ILE A 38 2.96 -0.67 -7.21
CA ILE A 38 2.03 0.42 -6.86
C ILE A 38 1.57 1.15 -8.14
N GLU A 39 2.49 1.46 -9.06
CA GLU A 39 2.18 2.11 -10.34
C GLU A 39 1.13 1.31 -11.14
N GLN A 40 1.27 -0.02 -11.18
CA GLN A 40 0.30 -0.91 -11.84
C GLN A 40 -1.08 -0.95 -11.16
N LEU A 41 -1.16 -0.58 -9.87
CA LEU A 41 -2.37 -0.62 -9.06
C LEU A 41 -3.03 0.74 -8.90
N MET A 42 -2.49 1.83 -9.46
CA MET A 42 -3.01 3.19 -9.26
C MET A 42 -4.47 3.38 -9.69
N GLU A 43 -4.96 2.57 -10.64
CA GLU A 43 -6.35 2.60 -11.11
C GLU A 43 -7.27 1.60 -10.35
N ALA A 44 -6.78 0.97 -9.28
CA ALA A 44 -7.56 0.02 -8.50
C ALA A 44 -8.81 0.70 -7.89
N MET A 45 -9.96 0.06 -8.08
CA MET A 45 -11.22 0.59 -7.56
C MET A 45 -11.34 0.30 -6.06
N PRO A 46 -11.98 1.18 -5.28
CA PRO A 46 -12.22 0.93 -3.86
C PRO A 46 -12.96 -0.39 -3.61
N ASN A 47 -12.64 -1.04 -2.49
CA ASN A 47 -13.21 -2.34 -2.08
C ASN A 47 -12.90 -3.51 -3.05
N THR A 48 -11.78 -3.44 -3.78
CA THR A 48 -11.25 -4.57 -4.53
C THR A 48 -9.94 -5.09 -3.90
N PRO A 49 -9.56 -6.36 -4.12
CA PRO A 49 -8.29 -6.90 -3.61
C PRO A 49 -7.06 -6.12 -4.08
N GLU A 50 -7.13 -5.53 -5.28
CA GLU A 50 -6.07 -4.70 -5.84
C GLU A 50 -5.90 -3.40 -5.04
N PHE A 51 -7.00 -2.82 -4.57
CA PHE A 51 -6.97 -1.65 -3.69
C PHE A 51 -6.43 -2.01 -2.30
N ASP A 52 -6.83 -3.16 -1.75
CA ASP A 52 -6.27 -3.66 -0.49
C ASP A 52 -4.75 -3.90 -0.62
N GLU A 53 -4.28 -4.44 -1.76
CA GLU A 53 -2.86 -4.60 -2.06
C GLU A 53 -2.15 -3.24 -2.16
N LEU A 54 -2.72 -2.28 -2.89
CA LEU A 54 -2.19 -0.93 -3.03
C LEU A 54 -2.00 -0.24 -1.67
N ASP A 55 -3.01 -0.32 -0.79
CA ASP A 55 -2.99 0.28 0.55
C ASP A 55 -1.84 -0.29 1.41
N ILE A 56 -1.68 -1.62 1.41
CA ILE A 56 -0.61 -2.28 2.17
C ILE A 56 0.77 -1.93 1.59
N LEU A 57 0.95 -1.96 0.26
CA LEU A 57 2.24 -1.67 -0.36
C LEU A 57 2.66 -0.21 -0.13
N THR A 58 1.70 0.73 -0.20
CA THR A 58 1.96 2.15 0.08
C THR A 58 2.41 2.35 1.53
N THR A 59 1.77 1.68 2.48
CA THR A 59 2.17 1.69 3.90
C THR A 59 3.60 1.17 4.09
N LEU A 60 4.00 0.12 3.36
CA LEU A 60 5.35 -0.43 3.45
C LEU A 60 6.41 0.51 2.85
N VAL A 61 6.07 1.20 1.76
CA VAL A 61 6.91 2.22 1.13
C VAL A 61 7.16 3.36 2.10
N GLU A 62 6.11 3.95 2.69
CA GLU A 62 6.26 5.03 3.68
C GLU A 62 7.18 4.62 4.85
N ALA A 63 6.98 3.42 5.41
CA ALA A 63 7.79 2.93 6.52
C ALA A 63 9.26 2.67 6.14
N TYR A 64 9.55 2.38 4.86
CA TYR A 64 10.91 2.29 4.35
C TYR A 64 11.51 3.68 4.14
N GLU A 65 10.77 4.61 3.53
CA GLU A 65 11.20 5.97 3.26
C GLU A 65 11.50 6.74 4.53
N GLU A 66 10.69 6.62 5.58
CA GLU A 66 10.92 7.29 6.87
C GLU A 66 12.31 6.93 7.46
N LYS A 67 12.78 5.70 7.21
CA LYS A 67 14.07 5.21 7.69
C LYS A 67 15.24 5.58 6.78
N HIS A 68 15.03 5.62 5.47
CA HIS A 68 16.11 5.75 4.47
C HIS A 68 16.24 7.14 3.86
N TYR A 69 15.13 7.88 3.78
CA TYR A 69 15.04 9.24 3.24
C TYR A 69 14.41 10.19 4.27
N PRO A 70 15.01 10.33 5.47
CA PRO A 70 14.49 11.25 6.47
C PRO A 70 14.43 12.66 5.89
N ILE A 71 13.28 13.33 6.04
CA ILE A 71 13.14 14.73 5.66
C ILE A 71 14.04 15.55 6.59
N ALA A 72 15.20 15.97 6.08
CA ALA A 72 16.07 16.88 6.79
C ALA A 72 15.33 18.22 6.95
N LEU A 73 15.31 18.75 8.17
CA LEU A 73 14.84 20.12 8.38
C LEU A 73 15.66 21.06 7.51
N PRO A 74 15.03 22.03 6.82
CA PRO A 74 15.79 23.04 6.11
C PRO A 74 16.71 23.74 7.11
N ASN A 75 17.91 24.09 6.66
CA ASN A 75 18.84 24.85 7.50
C ASN A 75 18.09 26.10 8.01
N PRO A 76 18.13 26.42 9.32
CA PRO A 76 17.44 27.59 9.86
C PRO A 76 17.73 28.89 9.10
N ILE A 77 18.93 29.03 8.53
CA ILE A 77 19.30 30.18 7.69
C ILE A 77 18.50 30.18 6.37
N ASP A 78 18.35 29.03 5.73
CA ASP A 78 17.61 28.91 4.47
C ASP A 78 16.11 29.11 4.67
N ALA A 79 15.57 28.67 5.83
CA ALA A 79 14.18 28.96 6.21
C ALA A 79 13.92 30.46 6.39
N ILE A 80 14.87 31.21 6.96
CA ILE A 80 14.77 32.68 7.09
C ILE A 80 14.85 33.35 5.71
N LYS A 81 15.79 32.94 4.86
CA LYS A 81 15.93 33.49 3.50
C LYS A 81 14.67 33.26 2.66
N PHE A 82 14.12 32.04 2.69
CA PHE A 82 12.86 31.73 2.01
C PHE A 82 11.74 32.70 2.43
N ARG A 83 11.63 33.01 3.73
CA ARG A 83 10.62 33.97 4.21
C ARG A 83 10.86 35.40 3.74
N MET A 84 12.12 35.80 3.56
CA MET A 84 12.49 37.11 3.04
C MET A 84 12.20 37.27 1.55
N GLU A 85 12.34 36.21 0.74
CA GLU A 85 12.06 36.23 -0.72
C GLU A 85 10.56 36.29 -1.06
N GLN A 86 9.68 35.95 -0.11
CA GLN A 86 8.22 35.99 -0.27
C GLN A 86 7.60 37.37 0.11
N LEU A 87 8.43 38.38 0.40
CA LEU A 87 8.03 39.76 0.72
C LEU A 87 8.37 40.70 -0.46
#